data_AF-A0A7V0NHW0-F1
#
_entry.id   AF-A0A7V0NHW0-F1
#
_cell.length_a   1.000
_cell.length_b   1.000
_cell.length_c   1.000
_cell.angle_alpha   90.00
_cell.angle_beta   90.00
_cell.angle_gamma   90.00
#
_symmetry.space_group_name_H-M   'P 1'
#
loop_
_entity.id
_entity.type
_entity.pdbx_description
1 polymer ?
#
loop_
_entity_poly.entity_id
_entity_poly.type
_entity_poly.pdbx_seq_one_letter_code
_entity_poly.pdbx_strand_id
1 'polypeptide(L)'
;MGELLIELGFNENEARLYEALLELSEGTVDEIARVARVRRPTAYKVLRSMVSRGFIAGLPGRPIKYRMLDPEETFRDLFQQRYEEINELREVLPKQFENFLKQAKEKYTSGAVSLIDANKDFMVLRGIKTVARIVQELDLKARDKVRGMGIAPAPSEEELKMIVEEVKKEKATLDDRSSAVKFDP
;
A
#
# COMPACT_ATOMS: atom_id res chain seq x y z
N MET A 1 -22.52 1.00 -13.21
CA MET A 1 -21.30 0.29 -13.67
C MET A 1 -20.03 1.11 -13.39
N GLY A 2 -20.16 2.39 -13.07
CA GLY A 2 -19.05 3.31 -12.81
C GLY A 2 -18.05 2.85 -11.74
N GLU A 3 -18.47 2.19 -10.66
CA GLU A 3 -17.56 1.67 -9.63
C GLU A 3 -16.54 0.67 -10.21
N LEU A 4 -17.00 -0.28 -11.04
CA LEU A 4 -16.13 -1.25 -11.70
C LEU A 4 -15.14 -0.56 -12.65
N LEU A 5 -15.59 0.45 -13.41
CA LEU A 5 -14.69 1.21 -14.30
C LEU A 5 -13.60 1.93 -13.53
N ILE A 6 -13.92 2.46 -12.34
CA ILE A 6 -12.95 3.11 -11.46
C ILE A 6 -11.92 2.11 -10.94
N GLU A 7 -12.36 0.91 -10.53
CA GLU A 7 -11.44 -0.18 -10.14
C GLU A 7 -10.52 -0.61 -11.30
N LEU A 8 -11.01 -0.54 -12.54
CA LEU A 8 -10.23 -0.78 -13.77
C LEU A 8 -9.30 0.39 -14.15
N GLY A 9 -9.24 1.44 -13.33
CA GLY A 9 -8.32 2.56 -13.47
C GLY A 9 -8.86 3.73 -14.31
N PHE A 10 -10.17 3.80 -14.53
CA PHE A 10 -10.79 4.99 -15.10
C PHE A 10 -10.97 6.05 -14.01
N ASN A 11 -10.81 7.32 -14.37
CA ASN A 11 -11.26 8.38 -13.48
C ASN A 11 -12.78 8.59 -13.57
N GLU A 12 -13.34 9.36 -12.63
CA GLU A 12 -14.78 9.58 -12.54
C GLU A 12 -15.41 10.23 -13.80
N ASN A 13 -14.67 11.08 -14.52
CA ASN A 13 -15.17 11.65 -15.77
C ASN A 13 -15.11 10.62 -16.91
N GLU A 14 -14.06 9.80 -16.97
CA GLU A 14 -13.93 8.72 -17.94
C GLU A 14 -15.06 7.69 -17.76
N ALA A 15 -15.31 7.25 -16.53
CA ALA A 15 -16.38 6.30 -16.23
C ALA A 15 -17.76 6.82 -16.69
N ARG A 16 -18.09 8.08 -16.34
CA ARG A 16 -19.37 8.70 -16.73
C ARG A 16 -19.51 8.88 -18.25
N LEU A 17 -18.42 9.26 -18.93
CA LEU A 17 -18.43 9.43 -20.39
C LEU A 17 -18.54 8.07 -21.11
N TYR A 18 -17.91 7.02 -20.56
CA TYR A 18 -18.02 5.66 -21.07
C TYR A 18 -19.44 5.11 -20.90
N GLU A 19 -20.05 5.27 -19.72
CA GLU A 19 -21.45 4.87 -19.49
C GLU A 19 -22.41 5.62 -20.43
N ALA A 20 -22.23 6.93 -20.61
CA ALA A 20 -23.03 7.70 -21.57
C ALA A 20 -22.88 7.21 -23.01
N LEU A 21 -21.69 6.77 -23.41
CA LEU A 21 -21.44 6.22 -24.74
C LEU A 21 -22.01 4.81 -24.90
N LEU A 22 -22.05 3.99 -23.84
CA LEU A 22 -22.76 2.70 -23.84
C LEU A 22 -24.26 2.90 -24.08
N GLU A 23 -24.86 3.93 -23.49
CA GLU A 23 -26.27 4.26 -23.70
C GLU A 23 -26.54 4.81 -25.11
N LEU A 24 -25.67 5.70 -25.61
CA LEU A 24 -25.85 6.36 -26.90
C LEU A 24 -25.42 5.49 -28.10
N SER A 25 -24.54 4.50 -27.87
CA SER A 25 -23.74 3.78 -28.87
C SER A 25 -22.78 4.65 -29.70
N GLU A 26 -23.24 5.81 -30.17
CA GLU A 26 -22.49 6.81 -30.91
C GLU A 26 -23.02 8.22 -30.62
N GLY A 27 -22.13 9.22 -30.54
CA GLY A 27 -22.55 10.61 -30.39
C GLY A 27 -21.44 11.62 -30.62
N THR A 28 -21.83 12.88 -30.79
CA THR A 28 -20.92 14.02 -30.76
C THR A 28 -20.46 14.31 -29.32
N VAL A 29 -19.40 15.10 -29.16
CA VAL A 29 -18.95 15.55 -27.82
C VAL A 29 -20.09 16.19 -27.03
N ASP A 30 -21.00 16.89 -27.71
CA ASP A 30 -22.08 17.65 -27.06
C ASP A 30 -23.17 16.76 -26.51
N GLU A 31 -23.53 15.73 -27.27
CA GLU A 31 -24.52 14.74 -26.88
C GLU A 31 -23.98 13.92 -25.70
N ILE A 32 -22.75 13.41 -25.83
CA ILE A 32 -22.11 12.58 -24.80
C ILE A 32 -21.89 13.37 -23.51
N ALA A 33 -21.37 14.60 -23.60
CA ALA A 33 -21.13 15.45 -22.44
C ALA A 33 -22.43 15.79 -21.68
N ARG A 34 -23.54 15.95 -22.41
CA ARG A 34 -24.86 16.23 -21.82
C ARG A 34 -25.38 15.03 -21.04
N VAL A 35 -25.31 13.84 -21.62
CA VAL A 35 -25.73 12.59 -20.95
C VAL A 35 -24.85 12.31 -19.74
N ALA A 36 -23.52 12.39 -19.89
CA ALA A 36 -22.56 12.16 -18.81
C ALA A 36 -22.55 13.24 -17.72
N ARG A 37 -23.22 14.38 -17.95
CA ARG A 37 -23.17 15.58 -17.09
C ARG A 37 -21.72 16.02 -16.81
N VAL A 38 -20.91 16.04 -17.86
CA VAL A 38 -19.51 16.48 -17.84
C VAL A 38 -19.38 17.76 -18.64
N ARG A 39 -18.55 18.71 -18.19
CA ARG A 39 -18.33 19.97 -18.92
C ARG A 39 -17.71 19.70 -20.29
N ARG A 40 -18.20 20.37 -21.34
CA ARG A 40 -17.74 20.17 -22.74
C ARG A 40 -16.20 20.21 -22.91
N PRO A 41 -15.44 21.15 -22.32
CA PRO A 41 -13.98 21.16 -22.46
C PRO A 41 -13.31 19.92 -21.86
N THR A 42 -13.86 19.40 -20.76
CA THR A 42 -13.38 18.17 -20.11
C THR A 42 -13.70 16.95 -20.98
N ALA A 43 -14.94 16.85 -21.47
CA ALA A 43 -15.35 15.77 -22.36
C ALA A 43 -14.48 15.68 -23.62
N TYR A 44 -14.14 16.83 -24.22
CA TYR A 44 -13.23 16.88 -25.38
C TYR A 44 -11.84 16.28 -25.09
N LYS A 45 -11.27 16.55 -23.91
CA LYS A 45 -9.97 16.01 -23.51
C LYS A 45 -10.06 14.51 -23.22
N VAL A 46 -11.08 14.13 -22.45
CA VAL A 46 -11.26 12.74 -22.01
C VAL A 46 -11.57 11.82 -23.19
N LEU A 47 -12.53 12.17 -24.05
CA LEU A 47 -12.89 11.35 -25.21
C LEU A 47 -11.69 11.16 -26.17
N ARG A 48 -10.86 12.17 -26.38
CA ARG A 48 -9.61 12.01 -27.15
C ARG A 48 -8.62 11.06 -26.48
N SER A 49 -8.48 11.14 -25.17
CA SER A 49 -7.62 10.21 -24.42
C SER A 49 -8.15 8.77 -24.52
N MET A 50 -9.47 8.58 -24.42
CA MET A 50 -10.11 7.27 -24.56
C MET A 50 -9.90 6.68 -25.96
N VAL A 51 -9.98 7.50 -27.02
CA VAL A 51 -9.60 7.07 -28.38
C VAL A 51 -8.14 6.64 -28.44
N SER A 52 -7.22 7.42 -27.88
CA SER A 52 -5.78 7.09 -27.91
C SER A 52 -5.44 5.81 -27.14
N ARG A 53 -6.24 5.48 -26.11
CA ARG A 53 -6.12 4.26 -25.30
C ARG A 53 -6.91 3.08 -25.89
N GLY A 54 -7.59 3.27 -27.02
CA GLY A 54 -8.32 2.22 -27.71
C GLY A 54 -9.70 1.89 -27.12
N PHE A 55 -10.23 2.66 -26.15
CA PHE A 55 -11.54 2.37 -25.52
C PHE A 55 -12.76 2.64 -26.41
N ILE A 56 -12.62 3.60 -27.32
CA ILE A 56 -13.68 4.11 -28.19
C ILE A 56 -13.07 4.51 -29.53
N ALA A 57 -13.89 4.59 -30.58
CA ALA A 57 -13.46 5.06 -31.89
C ALA A 57 -13.90 6.52 -32.14
N GLY A 58 -13.04 7.30 -32.77
CA GLY A 58 -13.38 8.62 -33.32
C GLY A 58 -13.73 8.49 -34.80
N LEU A 59 -14.96 8.84 -35.17
CA LEU A 59 -15.43 8.84 -36.55
C LEU A 59 -15.19 10.22 -37.18
N PRO A 60 -14.46 10.30 -38.32
CA PRO A 60 -14.21 11.56 -38.98
C PRO A 60 -15.52 12.21 -39.43
N GLY A 61 -15.67 13.51 -39.19
CA GLY A 61 -16.88 14.26 -39.50
C GLY A 61 -16.83 15.69 -39.01
N ARG A 62 -17.86 16.47 -39.37
CA ARG A 62 -18.08 17.84 -38.87
C ARG A 62 -19.54 17.95 -38.38
N PRO A 63 -19.80 17.80 -37.08
CA PRO A 63 -18.85 17.53 -35.99
C PRO A 63 -18.32 16.09 -35.98
N ILE A 64 -17.18 15.89 -35.31
CA ILE A 64 -16.61 14.55 -35.02
C ILE A 64 -17.59 13.79 -34.11
N LYS A 65 -17.76 12.50 -34.39
CA LYS A 65 -18.52 11.59 -33.52
C LYS A 65 -17.60 10.58 -32.86
N TYR A 66 -18.01 10.07 -31.72
CA TYR A 66 -17.35 9.02 -30.98
C TYR A 66 -18.31 7.83 -30.86
N ARG A 67 -17.79 6.63 -31.01
CA ARG A 67 -18.56 5.38 -30.94
C ARG A 67 -17.90 4.40 -29.98
N MET A 68 -18.72 3.61 -29.30
CA MET A 68 -18.26 2.46 -28.54
C MET A 68 -17.56 1.42 -29.42
N LEU A 69 -16.46 0.88 -28.91
CA LEU A 69 -15.85 -0.36 -29.39
C LEU A 69 -16.38 -1.52 -28.56
N ASP A 70 -16.21 -2.76 -29.04
CA ASP A 70 -16.63 -3.95 -28.32
C ASP A 70 -15.93 -4.01 -26.95
N PRO A 71 -16.67 -3.89 -25.83
CA PRO A 71 -16.06 -3.92 -24.51
C PRO A 71 -15.27 -5.21 -24.25
N GLU A 72 -15.70 -6.35 -24.78
CA GLU A 72 -15.01 -7.62 -24.56
C GLU A 72 -13.60 -7.60 -25.15
N GLU A 73 -13.46 -7.15 -26.40
CA GLU A 73 -12.16 -7.02 -27.06
C GLU A 73 -11.30 -5.96 -26.35
N THR A 74 -11.91 -4.81 -26.06
CA THR A 74 -11.16 -3.65 -25.57
C THR A 74 -10.64 -3.85 -24.14
N PHE A 75 -11.44 -4.48 -23.26
CA PHE A 75 -10.99 -4.79 -21.91
C PHE A 75 -10.05 -6.00 -21.87
N ARG A 76 -10.17 -6.96 -22.81
CA ARG A 76 -9.21 -8.06 -22.94
C ARG A 76 -7.79 -7.54 -23.21
N ASP A 77 -7.66 -6.60 -24.14
CA ASP A 77 -6.37 -5.96 -24.45
C ASP A 77 -5.82 -5.18 -23.24
N LEU A 78 -6.69 -4.47 -22.51
CA LEU A 78 -6.30 -3.78 -21.27
C LEU A 78 -5.75 -4.77 -20.24
N PHE A 79 -6.45 -5.87 -19.98
CA PHE A 79 -6.00 -6.87 -19.00
C PHE A 79 -4.67 -7.50 -19.40
N GLN A 80 -4.51 -7.81 -20.70
CA GLN A 80 -3.27 -8.36 -21.22
C GLN A 80 -2.10 -7.39 -21.03
N GLN A 81 -2.28 -6.11 -21.41
CA GLN A 81 -1.26 -5.07 -21.20
C GLN A 81 -0.89 -4.91 -19.72
N ARG A 82 -1.88 -4.89 -18.82
CA ARG A 82 -1.62 -4.81 -17.37
C ARG A 82 -0.86 -6.01 -16.84
N TYR A 83 -1.20 -7.20 -17.33
CA TYR A 83 -0.51 -8.42 -16.95
C TYR A 83 0.97 -8.39 -17.39
N GLU A 84 1.24 -7.90 -18.59
CA GLU A 84 2.60 -7.68 -19.12
C GLU A 84 3.37 -6.64 -18.31
N GLU A 85 2.77 -5.47 -18.04
CA GLU A 85 3.37 -4.42 -17.19
C GLU A 85 3.77 -4.97 -15.80
N ILE A 86 2.89 -5.75 -15.17
CA ILE A 86 3.17 -6.34 -13.85
C ILE A 86 4.33 -7.34 -13.95
N ASN A 87 4.38 -8.16 -14.99
CA ASN A 87 5.46 -9.13 -15.16
C ASN A 87 6.80 -8.43 -15.41
N GLU A 88 6.84 -7.40 -16.26
CA GLU A 88 8.04 -6.58 -16.47
C GLU A 88 8.50 -5.93 -15.17
N LEU A 89 7.57 -5.31 -14.42
CA LEU A 89 7.89 -4.71 -13.12
C LEU A 89 8.45 -5.74 -12.15
N ARG A 90 7.91 -6.97 -12.11
CA ARG A 90 8.42 -8.05 -11.26
C ARG A 90 9.85 -8.46 -11.62
N GLU A 91 10.25 -8.36 -12.88
CA GLU A 91 11.62 -8.69 -13.30
C GLU A 91 12.61 -7.52 -13.09
N VAL A 92 12.17 -6.29 -13.35
CA VAL A 92 13.02 -5.10 -13.36
C VAL A 92 13.17 -4.48 -11.97
N LEU A 93 12.08 -4.41 -11.19
CA LEU A 93 12.09 -3.74 -9.88
C LEU A 93 13.11 -4.34 -8.90
N PRO A 94 13.26 -5.67 -8.75
CA PRO A 94 14.24 -6.22 -7.81
C PRO A 94 15.67 -5.74 -8.10
N LYS A 95 16.06 -5.73 -9.39
CA LYS A 95 17.40 -5.28 -9.82
C LYS A 95 17.60 -3.78 -9.56
N GLN A 96 16.58 -2.97 -9.86
CA GLN A 96 16.63 -1.52 -9.57
C GLN A 96 16.66 -1.26 -8.06
N PHE A 97 15.91 -2.06 -7.29
CA PHE A 97 15.83 -1.93 -5.84
C PHE A 97 17.14 -2.34 -5.15
N GLU A 98 17.83 -3.37 -5.62
CA GLU A 98 19.17 -3.73 -5.14
C GLU A 98 20.18 -2.60 -5.35
N ASN A 99 20.19 -2.01 -6.55
CA ASN A 99 21.04 -0.85 -6.86
C ASN A 99 20.70 0.36 -5.99
N PHE A 100 19.40 0.62 -5.80
CA PHE A 100 18.94 1.66 -4.89
C PHE A 100 19.41 1.37 -3.46
N LEU A 101 19.24 0.15 -2.94
CA LEU A 101 19.66 -0.23 -1.59
C LEU A 101 21.16 -0.10 -1.39
N LYS A 102 21.98 -0.43 -2.40
CA LYS A 102 23.43 -0.25 -2.34
C LYS A 102 23.80 1.22 -2.17
N GLN A 103 23.26 2.09 -3.02
CA GLN A 103 23.48 3.54 -2.95
C GLN A 103 22.91 4.15 -1.67
N ALA A 104 21.73 3.69 -1.25
CA ALA A 104 21.09 4.12 -0.02
C ALA A 104 21.95 3.73 1.18
N LYS A 105 22.47 2.50 1.26
CA LYS A 105 23.36 2.05 2.34
C LYS A 105 24.67 2.83 2.38
N GLU A 106 25.31 3.06 1.23
CA GLU A 106 26.53 3.88 1.14
C GLU A 106 26.29 5.30 1.67
N LYS A 107 25.16 5.92 1.34
CA LYS A 107 24.75 7.24 1.89
C LYS A 107 24.25 7.17 3.33
N TYR A 108 23.71 6.04 3.75
CA TYR A 108 23.18 5.80 5.10
C TYR A 108 24.29 5.46 6.11
N THR A 109 25.56 5.40 5.69
CA THR A 109 26.71 5.12 6.56
C THR A 109 27.44 6.40 6.99
N SER A 110 26.70 7.40 7.43
CA SER A 110 27.21 8.54 8.22
C SER A 110 26.34 8.83 9.45
N GLY A 111 25.50 7.86 9.80
CA GLY A 111 24.63 7.91 10.96
C GLY A 111 24.05 6.54 11.20
N ALA A 112 24.87 5.60 11.68
CA ALA A 112 24.36 4.65 12.66
C ALA A 112 23.96 5.45 13.91
N VAL A 113 22.94 6.30 13.77
CA VAL A 113 22.11 6.73 14.88
C VAL A 113 21.41 5.44 15.25
N SER A 114 22.08 4.64 16.08
CA SER A 114 21.41 3.77 17.05
C SER A 114 20.20 4.59 17.48
N LEU A 115 18.99 4.10 17.19
CA LEU A 115 17.81 4.90 17.49
C LEU A 115 17.85 5.28 18.97
N ILE A 116 18.39 4.38 19.78
CA ILE A 116 18.91 4.63 21.12
C ILE A 116 20.22 5.42 21.03
N ASP A 117 20.12 6.73 21.17
CA ASP A 117 21.29 7.58 21.43
C ASP A 117 21.77 7.30 22.87
N ALA A 118 22.91 6.62 23.02
CA ALA A 118 23.46 6.23 24.32
C ALA A 118 23.77 7.42 25.24
N ASN A 119 23.80 8.65 24.71
CA ASN A 119 24.00 9.88 25.49
C ASN A 119 22.68 10.54 25.92
N LYS A 120 21.52 9.97 25.59
CA LYS A 120 20.21 10.51 25.97
C LYS A 120 19.49 9.58 26.93
N ASP A 121 19.18 10.11 28.10
CA ASP A 121 18.40 9.39 29.12
C ASP A 121 16.91 9.28 28.75
N PHE A 122 16.41 10.16 27.88
CA PHE A 122 14.99 10.21 27.48
C PHE A 122 14.81 10.37 25.98
N MET A 123 13.81 9.67 25.44
CA MET A 123 13.42 9.72 24.04
C MET A 123 11.90 9.78 23.87
N VAL A 124 11.43 10.58 22.93
CA VAL A 124 10.02 10.63 22.53
C VAL A 124 9.85 9.89 21.22
N LEU A 125 9.06 8.82 21.24
CA LEU A 125 8.80 7.97 20.08
C LEU A 125 7.36 8.16 19.60
N ARG A 126 7.14 8.11 18.28
CA ARG A 126 5.80 8.14 17.68
C ARG A 126 5.63 6.98 16.71
N GLY A 127 4.46 6.35 16.77
CA GLY A 127 4.05 5.24 15.90
C GLY A 127 4.43 3.87 16.47
N ILE A 128 3.49 2.93 16.41
CA ILE A 128 3.61 1.60 17.02
C ILE A 128 4.77 0.78 16.45
N LYS A 129 5.03 0.88 15.14
CA LYS A 129 6.15 0.19 14.47
C LYS A 129 7.51 0.72 14.95
N THR A 130 7.61 2.02 15.23
CA THR A 130 8.82 2.64 15.77
C THR A 130 9.08 2.14 17.18
N VAL A 131 8.05 2.13 18.03
CA VAL A 131 8.16 1.63 19.41
C VAL A 131 8.58 0.15 19.42
N ALA A 132 7.94 -0.70 18.62
CA ALA A 132 8.29 -2.12 18.53
C ALA A 132 9.76 -2.34 18.13
N ARG A 133 10.27 -1.55 17.17
CA ARG A 133 11.67 -1.62 16.73
C ARG A 133 12.65 -1.23 17.84
N ILE A 134 12.35 -0.18 18.61
CA ILE A 134 13.20 0.24 19.74
C ILE A 134 13.21 -0.80 20.84
N VAL A 135 12.05 -1.37 21.18
CA VAL A 135 11.96 -2.41 22.21
C VAL A 135 12.80 -3.63 21.80
N GLN A 136 12.71 -4.06 20.54
CA GLN A 136 13.56 -5.15 20.02
C GLN A 136 15.05 -4.80 20.10
N GLU A 137 15.43 -3.58 19.72
CA GLU A 137 16.83 -3.14 19.78
C GLU A 137 17.35 -3.08 21.22
N LEU A 138 16.52 -2.61 22.17
CA LEU A 138 16.84 -2.62 23.60
C LEU A 138 17.00 -4.04 24.13
N ASP A 139 16.12 -4.96 23.75
CA ASP A 139 16.16 -6.36 24.17
C ASP A 139 17.44 -7.07 23.69
N LEU A 140 17.83 -6.82 22.44
CA LEU A 140 19.08 -7.34 21.87
C LEU A 140 20.35 -6.76 22.50
N LYS A 141 20.32 -5.49 22.91
CA LYS A 141 21.49 -4.77 23.45
C LYS A 141 21.59 -4.79 24.98
N ALA A 142 20.50 -5.11 25.68
CA ALA A 142 20.47 -5.14 27.13
C ALA A 142 21.36 -6.25 27.69
N ARG A 143 22.15 -5.93 28.72
CA ARG A 143 23.04 -6.89 29.40
C ARG A 143 22.40 -7.59 30.60
N ASP A 144 21.35 -6.99 31.16
CA ASP A 144 20.71 -7.46 32.40
C ASP A 144 19.19 -7.58 32.20
N LYS A 145 18.48 -6.45 32.12
CA LYS A 145 17.02 -6.44 31.97
C LYS A 145 16.51 -5.18 31.28
N VAL A 146 15.45 -5.34 30.50
CA VAL A 146 14.63 -4.24 29.96
C VAL A 146 13.37 -4.12 30.81
N ARG A 147 13.04 -2.91 31.26
CA ARG A 147 11.78 -2.62 31.97
C ARG A 147 10.97 -1.61 31.17
N GLY A 148 9.76 -2.01 30.77
CA GLY A 148 8.79 -1.12 30.14
C GLY A 148 7.82 -0.54 31.18
N MET A 149 7.53 0.75 31.08
CA MET A 149 6.44 1.39 31.82
C MET A 149 5.50 2.05 30.82
N GLY A 150 4.22 1.75 30.91
CA GLY A 150 3.22 2.25 29.99
C GLY A 150 1.85 2.32 30.64
N ILE A 151 1.03 3.23 30.14
CA ILE A 151 -0.39 3.27 30.47
C ILE A 151 -1.08 2.42 29.41
N ALA A 152 -1.24 1.13 29.71
CA ALA A 152 -2.08 0.26 28.91
C ALA A 152 -3.54 0.51 29.31
N PRO A 153 -4.50 0.44 28.37
CA PRO A 153 -5.90 0.27 28.75
C PRO A 153 -6.03 -0.94 29.68
N ALA A 154 -6.93 -0.86 30.66
CA ALA A 154 -7.13 -1.95 31.61
C ALA A 154 -7.43 -3.25 30.84
N PRO A 155 -6.61 -4.30 31.00
CA PRO A 155 -6.84 -5.56 30.31
C PRO A 155 -8.16 -6.18 30.75
N SER A 156 -8.83 -6.85 29.83
CA SER A 156 -10.00 -7.69 30.13
C SER A 156 -9.63 -8.85 31.07
N GLU A 157 -10.63 -9.45 31.73
CA GLU A 157 -10.41 -10.62 32.60
C GLU A 157 -9.77 -11.80 31.84
N GLU A 158 -10.06 -11.94 30.55
CA GLU A 158 -9.50 -12.97 29.68
C GLU A 158 -8.01 -12.71 29.39
N GLU A 159 -7.66 -11.47 29.05
CA GLU A 159 -6.27 -11.05 28.85
C GLU A 159 -5.44 -11.18 30.13
N LEU A 160 -6.02 -10.86 31.30
CA LEU A 160 -5.37 -11.04 32.59
C LEU A 160 -5.06 -12.51 32.89
N LYS A 161 -6.00 -13.42 32.60
CA LYS A 161 -5.77 -14.86 32.77
C LYS A 161 -4.64 -15.36 31.88
N MET A 162 -4.60 -14.94 30.62
CA MET A 162 -3.53 -15.30 29.69
C MET A 162 -2.17 -14.77 30.16
N ILE A 163 -2.07 -13.50 30.55
CA ILE A 163 -0.82 -12.89 31.04
C ILE A 163 -0.33 -13.62 32.31
N VAL A 164 -1.23 -13.92 33.24
CA VAL A 164 -0.87 -14.62 34.49
C VAL A 164 -0.38 -16.05 34.23
N GLU A 165 -0.99 -16.77 33.27
CA GLU A 165 -0.49 -18.09 32.87
C GLU A 165 0.88 -18.02 32.20
N GLU A 166 1.10 -17.06 31.30
CA GLU A 166 2.38 -16.86 30.61
C GLU A 166 3.51 -16.56 31.61
N VAL A 167 3.27 -15.63 32.55
CA VAL A 167 4.24 -15.25 33.60
C VAL A 167 4.54 -16.42 34.54
N LYS A 168 3.56 -17.28 34.84
CA LYS A 168 3.77 -18.50 35.63
C LYS A 168 4.66 -19.51 34.92
N LYS A 169 4.45 -19.70 33.60
CA LYS A 169 5.29 -20.59 32.78
C LYS A 169 6.74 -20.10 32.71
N GLU A 170 6.95 -18.80 32.49
CA GLU A 170 8.30 -18.22 32.47
C GLU A 170 9.01 -18.33 33.84
N LYS A 171 8.31 -18.04 34.95
CA LYS A 171 8.88 -18.22 36.29
C LYS A 171 9.28 -19.67 36.59
N ALA A 172 8.44 -20.64 36.21
CA ALA A 172 8.76 -22.06 36.37
C ALA A 172 10.03 -22.45 35.60
N THR A 173 10.22 -21.92 34.37
CA THR A 173 11.43 -22.15 33.58
C THR A 173 12.69 -21.45 34.11
N LEU A 174 12.56 -20.35 34.85
CA LEU A 174 13.69 -19.68 35.53
C LEU A 174 14.09 -20.39 36.83
N ASP A 175 13.14 -20.84 37.63
CA ASP A 175 13.41 -21.53 38.91
C ASP A 175 14.05 -22.93 38.69
N ASP A 176 13.72 -23.61 37.60
CA ASP A 176 14.38 -24.87 37.19
C ASP A 176 15.85 -24.66 36.76
N ARG A 177 16.18 -23.49 36.18
CA ARG A 177 17.56 -23.14 35.82
C ARG A 177 18.38 -22.69 37.03
N SER A 178 17.74 -22.06 38.02
CA SER A 178 18.34 -21.67 39.30
C SER A 178 18.70 -22.86 40.19
N SER A 179 17.92 -23.94 40.15
CA SER A 179 18.11 -25.12 41.01
C SER A 179 19.12 -26.14 40.45
N ALA A 180 19.53 -26.00 39.19
CA ALA A 180 20.58 -26.81 38.56
C ALA A 180 22.01 -26.35 38.88
N VAL A 181 22.21 -25.18 39.50
CA VAL A 181 23.52 -24.71 39.96
C VAL A 181 23.68 -25.02 41.46
N LYS A 182 23.91 -26.29 41.79
CA LYS A 182 24.51 -26.63 43.08
C LYS A 182 26.00 -26.28 42.99
N PHE A 183 26.43 -25.28 43.76
CA PHE A 183 27.82 -25.11 44.11
C PHE A 183 28.25 -26.32 44.95
N ASP A 184 29.16 -27.13 44.42
CA ASP A 184 29.96 -28.03 45.25
C ASP A 184 30.96 -27.16 46.06
N PRO A 185 31.23 -27.52 47.33
CA PRO A 185 31.92 -26.67 48.30
C PRO A 185 33.38 -26.34 47.99
#